data_AF-A0A484V666-F1
#
_entry.id   AF-A0A484V666-F1
#
_cell.length_a   1.000
_cell.length_b   1.000
_cell.length_c   1.000
_cell.angle_alpha   90.00
_cell.angle_beta   90.00
_cell.angle_gamma   90.00
#
_symmetry.space_group_name_H-M   'P 1'
#
loop_
_entity.id
_entity.type
_entity.pdbx_description
1 polymer ?
#
loop_
_entity_poly.entity_id
_entity_poly.type
_entity_poly.pdbx_seq_one_letter_code
_entity_poly.pdbx_strand_id
1 'polypeptide(L)'
;MEIAGYIAIALGVIFMISALYAQSALSALLDHFRHDPELLKETGAISDLYFLFDLLQWRHGLVKYLYRHPEPPAAIAAAFPDYARLRKISNVVYAMKIALGVYLLAMFVAMSVIT
;
A
#
# COMPACT_ATOMS: atom_id res chain seq x y z
N MET A 1 7.98 17.76 22.46
CA MET A 1 8.43 16.42 22.00
C MET A 1 7.35 15.34 22.22
N GLU A 2 6.67 15.32 23.37
CA GLU A 2 5.63 14.31 23.66
C GLU A 2 4.47 14.30 22.64
N ILE A 3 3.94 15.47 22.28
CA ILE A 3 2.83 15.60 21.31
C ILE A 3 3.21 15.00 19.94
N ALA A 4 4.42 15.25 19.45
CA ALA A 4 4.89 14.70 18.18
C ALA A 4 5.00 13.17 18.21
N GLY A 5 5.49 12.61 19.33
CA GLY A 5 5.50 11.16 19.54
C GLY A 5 4.10 10.54 19.55
N TYR A 6 3.13 11.17 20.23
CA TYR A 6 1.75 10.70 20.22
C TYR A 6 1.12 10.76 18.82
N ILE A 7 1.40 11.82 18.05
CA ILE A 7 0.95 11.91 16.65
C ILE A 7 1.58 10.80 15.81
N ALA A 8 2.87 10.51 15.96
CA ALA A 8 3.53 9.42 15.25
C ALA A 8 2.86 8.06 15.51
N ILE A 9 2.56 7.77 16.79
CA ILE A 9 1.87 6.54 17.20
C ILE A 9 0.46 6.50 16.59
N ALA A 10 -0.31 7.58 16.69
CA ALA A 10 -1.65 7.65 16.13
C ALA A 10 -1.66 7.41 14.60
N LEU A 11 -0.73 8.04 13.88
CA LEU A 11 -0.56 7.82 12.43
C LEU A 11 -0.17 6.37 12.11
N GLY A 12 0.70 5.76 12.92
CA GLY A 12 1.07 4.35 12.80
C GLY A 12 -0.12 3.40 12.99
N VAL A 13 -0.96 3.65 14.00
CA VAL A 13 -2.19 2.87 14.24
C VAL A 13 -3.19 3.03 13.09
N ILE A 14 -3.42 4.26 12.64
CA ILE A 14 -4.30 4.54 11.49
C ILE A 14 -3.79 3.83 10.22
N PHE A 15 -2.48 3.88 9.97
CA PHE A 15 -1.86 3.16 8.86
C PHE A 15 -2.07 1.64 8.98
N MET A 16 -1.81 1.07 10.15
CA MET A 16 -1.96 -0.37 10.39
C MET A 16 -3.40 -0.85 10.15
N ILE A 17 -4.41 -0.13 10.69
CA ILE A 17 -5.83 -0.45 10.46
C ILE A 17 -6.17 -0.38 8.97
N SER A 18 -5.68 0.65 8.28
CA SER A 18 -5.92 0.84 6.85
C SER A 18 -5.24 -0.24 6.00
N ALA A 19 -4.03 -0.65 6.38
CA ALA A 19 -3.29 -1.73 5.72
C ALA A 19 -3.99 -3.08 5.91
N LEU A 20 -4.52 -3.37 7.11
CA LEU A 20 -5.31 -4.58 7.37
C LEU A 20 -6.61 -4.59 6.55
N TYR A 21 -7.30 -3.45 6.47
CA TYR A 21 -8.49 -3.30 5.63
C TYR A 21 -8.17 -3.49 4.15
N ALA A 22 -7.09 -2.89 3.65
CA ALA A 22 -6.66 -3.09 2.26
C ALA A 22 -6.26 -4.54 1.99
N GLN A 23 -5.58 -5.19 2.93
CA GLN A 23 -5.20 -6.59 2.83
C GLN A 23 -6.42 -7.49 2.69
N SER A 24 -7.47 -7.28 3.50
CA SER A 24 -8.69 -8.08 3.40
C SER A 24 -9.49 -7.77 2.13
N ALA A 25 -9.62 -6.48 1.77
CA ALA A 25 -10.38 -6.05 0.61
C ALA A 25 -9.73 -6.49 -0.72
N LEU A 26 -8.40 -6.50 -0.79
CA LEU A 26 -7.66 -6.89 -2.00
C LEU A 26 -7.19 -8.35 -1.98
N SER A 27 -7.48 -9.16 -0.95
CA SER A 27 -6.97 -10.53 -0.87
C SER A 27 -7.26 -11.34 -2.13
N ALA A 28 -8.50 -11.34 -2.61
CA ALA A 28 -8.88 -12.06 -3.82
C ALA A 28 -8.15 -11.54 -5.08
N LEU A 29 -7.90 -10.23 -5.16
CA LEU A 29 -7.14 -9.63 -6.25
C LEU A 29 -5.66 -10.04 -6.15
N LEU A 30 -5.07 -10.01 -4.95
CA LEU A 30 -3.70 -10.47 -4.71
C LEU A 30 -3.53 -11.93 -5.09
N ASP A 31 -4.48 -12.78 -4.70
CA ASP A 31 -4.47 -14.20 -5.05
C ASP A 31 -4.58 -14.40 -6.56
N HIS A 32 -5.43 -13.64 -7.25
CA HIS A 32 -5.51 -13.70 -8.71
C HIS A 32 -4.16 -13.36 -9.36
N PHE A 33 -3.49 -12.29 -8.90
CA PHE A 33 -2.16 -11.94 -9.39
C PHE A 33 -1.11 -13.00 -9.05
N ARG A 34 -1.20 -13.69 -7.91
CA ARG A 34 -0.26 -14.76 -7.53
C ARG A 34 -0.40 -16.02 -8.40
N HIS A 35 -1.61 -16.31 -8.88
CA HIS A 35 -1.86 -17.49 -9.70
C HIS A 35 -1.61 -17.26 -11.19
N ASP A 36 -1.42 -16.01 -11.61
CA ASP A 36 -1.08 -15.66 -12.99
C ASP A 36 0.43 -15.36 -13.14
N PRO A 37 1.19 -16.26 -13.79
CA PRO A 37 2.63 -16.08 -13.95
C PRO A 37 3.02 -14.93 -14.89
N GLU A 38 2.13 -14.46 -15.76
CA GLU A 38 2.40 -13.29 -16.60
C GLU A 38 2.27 -11.99 -15.79
N LEU A 39 1.23 -11.90 -14.96
CA LEU A 39 1.06 -10.76 -14.05
C LEU A 39 2.19 -10.68 -13.01
N LEU A 40 2.65 -11.82 -12.47
CA LEU A 40 3.80 -11.84 -11.55
C LEU A 40 5.11 -11.35 -12.18
N LYS A 41 5.30 -11.52 -13.49
CA LYS A 41 6.49 -10.94 -14.17
C LYS A 41 6.47 -9.42 -14.14
N GLU A 42 5.28 -8.82 -14.21
CA GLU A 42 5.12 -7.36 -14.19
C GLU A 42 5.09 -6.78 -12.77
N THR A 43 4.41 -7.45 -11.83
CA THR A 43 4.27 -6.97 -10.45
C THR A 43 5.39 -7.44 -9.53
N GLY A 44 6.19 -8.42 -9.95
CA GLY A 44 7.09 -9.16 -9.07
C GLY A 44 6.32 -10.03 -8.07
N ALA A 45 7.05 -10.72 -7.19
CA ALA A 45 6.45 -11.56 -6.17
C ALA A 45 5.63 -10.74 -5.15
N ILE A 46 4.45 -11.25 -4.79
CA ILE A 46 3.47 -10.62 -3.90
C ILE A 46 3.26 -11.50 -2.67
N SER A 47 3.62 -10.99 -1.48
CA SER A 47 3.44 -11.66 -0.19
C SER A 47 1.97 -11.68 0.27
N ASP A 48 1.62 -12.66 1.12
CA ASP A 48 0.33 -12.77 1.83
C ASP A 48 -0.01 -11.54 2.67
N LEU A 49 1.00 -10.81 3.14
CA LEU A 49 0.84 -9.58 3.93
C LEU A 49 1.41 -8.38 3.16
N TYR A 50 1.00 -8.26 1.88
CA TYR A 50 1.52 -7.25 0.96
C TYR A 50 1.49 -5.83 1.53
N PHE A 51 0.35 -5.41 2.11
CA PHE A 51 0.18 -4.04 2.59
C PHE A 51 0.94 -3.73 3.88
N LEU A 52 1.33 -4.75 4.64
CA LEU A 52 2.08 -4.61 5.88
C LEU A 52 3.59 -4.78 5.67
N PHE A 53 4.02 -5.78 4.91
CA PHE A 53 5.45 -6.11 4.77
C PHE A 53 6.05 -5.70 3.44
N ASP A 54 5.42 -6.05 2.31
CA ASP A 54 5.99 -5.76 1.00
C ASP A 54 6.03 -4.26 0.73
N LEU A 55 5.00 -3.53 1.18
CA LEU A 55 4.99 -2.08 1.14
C LEU A 55 6.13 -1.49 1.98
N LEU A 56 6.43 -2.02 3.17
CA LEU A 56 7.57 -1.57 3.99
C LEU A 56 8.92 -1.94 3.36
N GLN A 57 9.03 -3.09 2.71
CA GLN A 57 10.22 -3.57 1.99
C GLN A 57 10.40 -2.94 0.60
N TRP A 58 9.65 -1.88 0.29
CA TRP A 58 9.72 -1.15 -0.99
C TRP A 58 9.31 -1.96 -2.23
N ARG A 59 8.59 -3.06 -2.04
CA ARG A 59 8.08 -3.91 -3.12
C ARG A 59 6.75 -3.38 -3.62
N HIS A 60 6.83 -2.40 -4.51
CA HIS A 60 5.68 -1.61 -4.98
C HIS A 60 5.04 -2.09 -6.28
N GLY A 61 5.39 -3.29 -6.76
CA GLY A 61 4.99 -3.71 -8.10
C GLY A 61 3.48 -3.78 -8.33
N LEU A 62 2.72 -4.33 -7.39
CA LEU A 62 1.25 -4.33 -7.49
C LEU A 62 0.66 -2.91 -7.51
N VAL A 63 1.04 -2.04 -6.57
CA VAL A 63 0.52 -0.67 -6.54
C VAL A 63 0.89 0.08 -7.83
N LYS A 64 2.13 -0.08 -8.31
CA LYS A 64 2.58 0.52 -9.56
C LYS A 64 1.77 0.02 -10.75
N TYR A 65 1.47 -1.27 -10.80
CA TYR A 65 0.61 -1.86 -11.82
C TYR A 65 -0.79 -1.25 -11.78
N LEU A 66 -1.45 -1.28 -10.62
CA LEU A 66 -2.79 -0.69 -10.45
C LEU A 66 -2.80 0.81 -10.73
N TYR A 67 -1.71 1.52 -10.46
CA TYR A 67 -1.60 2.93 -10.81
C TYR A 67 -1.53 3.14 -12.33
N ARG A 68 -0.71 2.34 -13.03
CA ARG A 68 -0.46 2.40 -14.48
C ARG A 68 -1.63 1.91 -15.33
N HIS A 69 -2.51 1.08 -14.78
CA HIS A 69 -3.72 0.58 -15.44
C HIS A 69 -4.98 1.15 -14.77
N PRO A 70 -5.46 2.35 -15.19
CA PRO A 70 -6.68 2.93 -14.63
C PRO A 70 -7.93 2.11 -14.95
N GLU A 71 -7.96 1.55 -16.16
CA GLU A 71 -9.01 0.65 -16.61
C GLU A 71 -8.52 -0.80 -16.43
N PRO A 72 -9.39 -1.70 -15.92
CA PRO A 72 -9.00 -3.09 -15.74
C PRO A 72 -8.73 -3.74 -17.10
N PRO A 73 -7.62 -4.48 -17.25
CA PRO A 73 -7.44 -5.38 -18.39
C PRO A 73 -8.61 -6.36 -18.50
N ALA A 74 -8.96 -6.79 -19.70
CA ALA A 74 -10.14 -7.64 -19.95
C ALA A 74 -10.20 -8.89 -19.05
N ALA A 75 -9.05 -9.51 -18.78
CA ALA A 75 -8.94 -10.67 -17.88
C ALA A 75 -9.34 -10.35 -16.42
N ILE A 76 -9.03 -9.15 -15.93
CA ILE A 76 -9.33 -8.69 -14.57
C ILE A 76 -10.75 -8.10 -14.51
N ALA A 77 -11.19 -7.42 -15.58
CA ALA A 77 -12.50 -6.78 -15.66
C ALA A 77 -13.66 -7.76 -15.47
N ALA A 78 -13.52 -8.99 -15.98
CA ALA A 78 -14.53 -10.03 -15.84
C ALA A 78 -14.63 -10.59 -14.41
N ALA A 79 -13.51 -10.69 -13.70
CA ALA A 79 -13.45 -11.26 -12.35
C ALA A 79 -13.66 -10.22 -11.24
N PHE A 80 -13.35 -8.94 -11.50
CA PHE A 80 -13.38 -7.86 -10.52
C PHE A 80 -14.15 -6.64 -11.05
N PRO A 81 -15.50 -6.67 -11.04
CA PRO A 81 -16.32 -5.53 -11.47
C PRO A 81 -16.05 -4.27 -10.61
N ASP A 82 -15.67 -4.45 -9.35
CA ASP A 82 -15.32 -3.39 -8.41
C ASP A 82 -13.86 -2.90 -8.50
N TYR A 83 -13.17 -3.15 -9.62
CA TYR A 83 -11.74 -2.84 -9.79
C TYR A 83 -11.38 -1.39 -9.42
N ALA A 84 -12.20 -0.41 -9.83
CA ALA A 84 -11.96 1.00 -9.52
C ALA A 84 -11.89 1.28 -8.01
N ARG A 85 -12.73 0.60 -7.22
CA ARG A 85 -12.73 0.70 -5.76
C ARG A 85 -11.48 0.04 -5.17
N LEU A 86 -11.12 -1.16 -5.62
CA LEU A 86 -9.93 -1.88 -5.16
C LEU A 86 -8.64 -1.09 -5.45
N ARG A 87 -8.54 -0.50 -6.64
CA ARG A 87 -7.45 0.41 -7.02
C ARG A 87 -7.37 1.61 -6.08
N LYS A 88 -8.51 2.24 -5.78
CA LYS A 88 -8.55 3.39 -4.87
C LYS A 88 -8.05 3.01 -3.47
N ILE A 89 -8.47 1.86 -2.93
CA ILE A 89 -8.02 1.36 -1.63
C ILE A 89 -6.50 1.16 -1.63
N SER A 90 -5.97 0.47 -2.66
CA SER A 90 -4.53 0.23 -2.80
C SER A 90 -3.72 1.53 -2.84
N ASN A 91 -4.14 2.48 -3.67
CA ASN A 91 -3.46 3.77 -3.83
C ASN A 91 -3.54 4.63 -2.57
N VAL A 92 -4.66 4.60 -1.84
CA VAL A 92 -4.80 5.32 -0.57
C VAL A 92 -3.83 4.78 0.47
N VAL A 93 -3.73 3.46 0.65
CA VAL A 93 -2.78 2.88 1.61
C VAL A 93 -1.32 3.18 1.20
N TYR A 94 -1.03 3.18 -0.10
CA TYR A 94 0.29 3.60 -0.59
C TYR A 94 0.59 5.06 -0.27
N ALA A 95 -0.37 5.97 -0.50
CA ALA A 95 -0.22 7.38 -0.14
C ALA A 95 -0.03 7.58 1.36
N MET A 96 -0.75 6.83 2.20
CA MET A 96 -0.57 6.84 3.66
C MET A 96 0.82 6.39 4.08
N LYS A 97 1.38 5.34 3.44
CA LYS A 97 2.78 4.93 3.67
C LYS A 97 3.74 6.09 3.37
N ILE A 98 3.58 6.76 2.23
CA ILE A 98 4.43 7.90 1.84
C ILE A 98 4.30 9.03 2.86
N ALA A 99 3.06 9.39 3.24
CA ALA A 99 2.80 10.43 4.23
C ALA A 99 3.45 10.12 5.59
N LEU A 100 3.35 8.87 6.05
CA LEU A 100 4.00 8.41 7.28
C LEU A 100 5.53 8.52 7.18
N GLY A 101 6.12 8.11 6.06
CA GLY A 101 7.56 8.23 5.81
C GLY A 101 8.05 9.68 5.80
N VAL A 102 7.31 10.56 5.11
CA VAL A 102 7.60 12.01 5.08
C VAL A 102 7.49 12.62 6.48
N TYR A 103 6.47 12.25 7.25
CA TYR A 103 6.28 12.73 8.61
C TYR A 103 7.45 12.33 9.53
N LEU A 104 7.86 11.05 9.48
CA LEU A 104 8.99 10.56 10.27
C LEU A 104 10.30 11.24 9.90
N LEU A 105 10.54 11.46 8.60
CA LEU A 105 11.72 12.19 8.13
C LEU A 105 11.71 13.65 8.59
N ALA A 106 10.57 14.34 8.45
CA ALA A 106 10.43 15.72 8.92
C ALA A 106 10.66 15.83 10.43
N MET A 107 10.14 14.88 11.21
CA MET A 107 10.38 14.80 12.65
C MET A 107 11.86 14.59 12.96
N PHE A 108 12.54 13.67 12.26
CA PHE A 108 13.98 13.43 12.43
C PHE A 108 14.81 14.70 12.14
N VAL A 109 14.54 15.37 11.02
CA VAL A 109 15.24 16.61 10.64
C VAL A 109 14.98 17.71 11.68
N ALA A 110 13.72 17.93 12.08
CA ALA A 110 13.37 18.92 13.09
C ALA A 110 14.10 18.64 14.42
N MET A 111 14.17 17.39 14.85
CA MET A 111 14.91 17.00 16.04
C MET A 111 16.40 17.28 15.90
N SER A 112 17.02 16.94 14.76
CA SER A 112 18.46 17.13 14.53
C SER A 112 18.92 18.59 14.41
N VAL A 113 18.00 19.51 14.08
CA VAL A 113 18.29 20.95 13.97
C VAL A 113 18.11 21.67 15.32
N ILE A 114 17.27 21.11 16.20
CA ILE A 114 16.93 21.72 17.50
C ILE A 114 17.88 21.23 18.62
N THR A 115 18.53 20.07 18.44
CA THR A 115 19.64 19.58 19.28
C THR A 115 20.98 20.14 18.84
#